data_AF-A0A849T8A3-F1
#
_entry.id   AF-A0A849T8A3-F1
#
_cell.length_a   1.000
_cell.length_b   1.000
_cell.length_c   1.000
_cell.angle_alpha   90.00
_cell.angle_beta   90.00
_cell.angle_gamma   90.00
#
_symmetry.space_group_name_H-M   'P 1'
#
loop_
_entity.id
_entity.type
_entity.pdbx_description
1 polymer ?
#
loop_
_entity_poly.entity_id
_entity_poly.type
_entity_poly.pdbx_seq_one_letter_code
_entity_poly.pdbx_strand_id
1 'polypeptide(L)'
;MLLSVIIYILFFLVILYLPDQVWSYFYDFFNTLYIEIKKYHLRRLEQTTIGKAENLQRFISSLESQLSLGSKSTISQIPEYHFYTLLLEKLISGHRKFGMNIKSTLQELKLNLIKEIQFERKCHVTATNGKLQFFMMTITTWGFIFFSSLMVNIKMNASDYLIILLFQFIGVIIFVKGSRFIKEKIFSKYSLIIERLYLFINMVDLGFSNGKAVTESRILEGSLLQEKDFLPCAARLGEAIDKWKELGSNPKSECRDICEEIWHQKTMAFEHYLKQLEALKFAVLAGLYLPAYFYYLYSIFQFFMEQ
;
A
#
# COMPACT_ATOMS: atom_id res chain seq x y z
N MET A 1 34.34 -22.23 23.75
CA MET A 1 33.17 -21.68 24.49
C MET A 1 33.56 -20.69 25.58
N LEU A 2 34.49 -21.01 26.49
CA LEU A 2 34.85 -20.11 27.59
C LEU A 2 35.46 -18.77 27.10
N LEU A 3 36.30 -18.82 26.06
CA LEU A 3 36.91 -17.63 25.44
C LEU A 3 35.87 -16.69 24.79
N SER A 4 34.85 -17.24 24.10
CA SER A 4 33.81 -16.42 23.48
C SER A 4 32.93 -15.74 24.53
N VAL A 5 32.61 -16.45 25.62
CA VAL A 5 31.88 -15.86 26.76
C VAL A 5 32.68 -14.74 27.41
N ILE A 6 33.99 -14.93 27.61
CA ILE A 6 34.89 -13.89 28.15
C ILE A 6 34.94 -12.66 27.22
N ILE A 7 35.01 -12.85 25.90
CA ILE A 7 35.02 -11.75 24.93
C ILE A 7 33.69 -10.96 24.98
N TYR A 8 32.54 -11.63 25.09
CA TYR A 8 31.25 -10.94 25.24
C TYR A 8 31.14 -10.19 26.57
N ILE A 9 31.64 -10.76 27.67
CA ILE A 9 31.66 -10.11 28.99
C ILE A 9 32.58 -8.89 28.97
N LEU A 10 33.78 -8.99 28.39
CA LEU A 10 34.70 -7.87 28.24
C LEU A 10 34.11 -6.77 27.35
N PHE A 11 33.47 -7.13 26.24
CA PHE A 11 32.79 -6.16 25.38
C PHE A 11 31.66 -5.43 26.12
N PHE A 12 30.86 -6.17 26.90
CA PHE A 12 29.80 -5.58 27.72
C PHE A 12 30.34 -4.67 28.83
N LEU A 13 31.45 -5.06 29.47
CA LEU A 13 32.14 -4.22 30.47
C LEU A 13 32.75 -2.96 29.83
N VAL A 14 33.34 -3.05 28.64
CA VAL A 14 33.85 -1.89 27.90
C VAL A 14 32.72 -0.92 27.54
N ILE A 15 31.53 -1.44 27.19
CA ILE A 15 30.33 -0.61 26.97
C ILE A 15 29.90 0.08 28.27
N LEU A 16 29.88 -0.65 29.40
CA LEU A 16 29.49 -0.10 30.70
C LEU A 16 30.46 0.96 31.24
N TYR A 17 31.76 0.82 30.96
CA TYR A 17 32.82 1.72 31.44
C TYR A 17 33.18 2.84 30.46
N LEU A 18 32.43 2.99 29.36
CA LEU A 18 32.58 4.15 28.48
C LEU A 18 32.33 5.45 29.28
N PRO A 19 33.21 6.47 29.18
CA PRO A 19 33.04 7.72 29.91
C PRO A 19 31.68 8.38 29.63
N ASP A 20 31.10 9.04 30.63
CA ASP A 20 29.79 9.71 30.51
C ASP A 20 29.74 10.71 29.33
N GLN A 21 30.88 11.32 28.99
CA GLN A 21 31.03 12.22 27.84
C GLN A 21 30.80 11.51 26.49
N VAL A 22 31.15 10.24 26.39
CA VAL A 22 30.93 9.45 25.17
C VAL A 22 29.45 9.03 25.10
N TRP A 23 28.84 8.70 26.24
CA TRP A 23 27.41 8.41 26.31
C TRP A 23 26.54 9.62 25.96
N SER A 24 26.88 10.81 26.44
CA SER A 24 26.17 12.04 26.06
C SER A 24 26.34 12.36 24.58
N TYR A 25 27.55 12.17 24.02
CA TYR A 25 27.78 12.34 22.57
C TYR A 25 26.95 11.36 21.74
N PHE A 26 26.88 10.08 22.13
CA PHE A 26 26.02 9.11 21.47
C PHE A 26 24.54 9.48 21.61
N TYR A 27 24.10 9.87 22.80
CA TYR A 27 22.72 10.29 23.03
C TYR A 27 22.33 11.48 22.15
N ASP A 28 23.16 12.53 22.11
CA ASP A 28 22.94 13.70 21.28
C ASP A 28 22.98 13.35 19.79
N PHE A 29 23.94 12.53 19.36
CA PHE A 29 24.00 12.03 17.99
C PHE A 29 22.73 11.25 17.61
N PHE A 30 22.29 10.31 18.44
CA PHE A 30 21.06 9.55 18.20
C PHE A 30 19.81 10.42 18.26
N ASN A 31 19.77 11.44 19.12
CA ASN A 31 18.65 12.37 19.22
C ASN A 31 18.57 13.29 17.99
N THR A 32 19.70 13.84 17.55
CA THR A 32 19.78 14.61 16.29
C THR A 32 19.41 13.75 15.10
N LEU A 33 19.96 12.54 14.99
CA LEU A 33 19.63 11.57 13.95
C LEU A 33 18.13 11.21 14.00
N TYR A 34 17.56 11.00 15.19
CA TYR A 34 16.14 10.74 15.37
C TYR A 34 15.28 11.91 14.92
N ILE A 35 15.64 13.16 15.27
CA ILE A 35 14.91 14.36 14.85
C ILE A 35 14.98 14.54 13.33
N GLU A 36 16.16 14.36 12.72
CA GLU A 36 16.32 14.46 11.27
C GLU A 36 15.57 13.36 10.54
N ILE A 37 15.67 12.10 11.00
CA ILE A 37 14.91 10.98 10.47
C ILE A 37 13.42 11.26 10.61
N LYS A 38 12.95 11.76 11.76
CA LYS A 38 11.54 12.11 11.98
C LYS A 38 11.07 13.22 11.03
N LYS A 39 11.87 14.26 10.83
CA LYS A 39 11.55 15.39 9.94
C LYS A 39 11.55 14.96 8.47
N TYR A 40 12.52 14.16 8.06
CA TYR A 40 12.58 13.56 6.73
C TYR A 40 11.40 12.59 6.52
N HIS A 41 11.08 11.79 7.55
CA HIS A 41 9.97 10.86 7.49
C HIS A 41 8.62 11.58 7.39
N LEU A 42 8.41 12.69 8.12
CA LEU A 42 7.22 13.54 8.03
C LEU A 42 7.06 14.16 6.64
N ARG A 43 8.12 14.76 6.08
CA ARG A 43 8.08 15.32 4.71
C ARG A 43 7.84 14.23 3.66
N ARG A 44 8.43 13.05 3.84
CA ARG A 44 8.22 11.91 2.96
C ARG A 44 6.82 11.34 3.10
N LEU A 45 6.26 11.32 4.32
CA LEU A 45 4.88 10.90 4.61
C LEU A 45 3.87 11.79 3.89
N GLU A 46 4.05 13.12 3.92
CA GLU A 46 3.19 14.05 3.16
C GLU A 46 3.20 13.79 1.65
N GLN A 47 4.32 13.31 1.10
CA GLN A 47 4.45 12.93 -0.30
C GLN A 47 4.01 11.48 -0.59
N THR A 48 3.86 10.64 0.43
CA THR A 48 3.38 9.27 0.26
C THR A 48 1.89 9.24 -0.08
N THR A 49 1.45 8.14 -0.69
CA THR A 49 0.02 7.87 -0.94
C THR A 49 -0.82 7.97 0.34
N ILE A 50 -0.29 7.54 1.49
CA ILE A 50 -0.97 7.63 2.79
C ILE A 50 -1.18 9.10 3.21
N GLY A 51 -0.15 9.95 3.09
CA GLY A 51 -0.27 11.37 3.43
C GLY A 51 -1.26 12.10 2.52
N LYS A 52 -1.24 11.80 1.21
CA LYS A 52 -2.24 12.31 0.26
C LYS A 52 -3.68 11.91 0.66
N ALA A 53 -3.88 10.65 1.05
CA ALA A 53 -5.18 10.15 1.51
C ALA A 53 -5.66 10.83 2.80
N GLU A 54 -4.77 11.04 3.78
CA GLU A 54 -5.10 11.74 5.03
C GLU A 54 -5.44 13.20 4.79
N ASN A 55 -4.72 13.88 3.89
CA ASN A 55 -5.03 15.25 3.48
C ASN A 55 -6.41 15.31 2.81
N LEU A 56 -6.75 14.33 1.96
CA LEU A 56 -8.08 14.23 1.37
C LEU A 56 -9.17 14.01 2.43
N GLN A 57 -8.92 13.16 3.44
CA GLN A 57 -9.87 12.93 4.53
C GLN A 57 -10.15 14.21 5.33
N ARG A 58 -9.11 15.00 5.62
CA ARG A 58 -9.26 16.32 6.25
C ARG A 58 -10.06 17.26 5.37
N PHE A 59 -9.78 17.27 4.07
CA PHE A 59 -10.51 18.06 3.09
C PHE A 59 -12.01 17.68 3.01
N ILE A 60 -12.35 16.39 2.98
CA ILE A 60 -13.75 15.96 3.00
C ILE A 60 -14.44 16.43 4.28
N SER A 61 -13.77 16.35 5.43
CA SER A 61 -14.33 16.78 6.71
C SER A 61 -14.55 18.30 6.79
N SER A 62 -13.64 19.10 6.23
CA SER A 62 -13.83 20.55 6.14
C SER A 62 -14.95 20.92 5.17
N LEU A 63 -15.06 20.20 4.05
CA LEU A 63 -16.15 20.35 3.08
C LEU A 63 -17.52 20.05 3.70
N GLU A 64 -17.65 18.95 4.46
CA GLU A 64 -18.88 18.59 5.20
C GLU A 64 -19.31 19.71 6.17
N SER A 65 -18.35 20.31 6.88
CA SER A 65 -18.58 21.41 7.81
C SER A 65 -19.04 22.69 7.08
N GLN A 66 -18.37 23.06 5.99
CA GLN A 66 -18.73 24.23 5.18
C GLN A 66 -20.13 24.11 4.57
N LEU A 67 -20.48 22.92 4.04
CA LEU A 67 -21.80 22.65 3.48
C LEU A 67 -22.89 22.74 4.56
N SER A 68 -22.59 22.29 5.79
CA SER A 68 -23.54 22.38 6.91
C SER A 68 -23.78 23.83 7.36
N LEU A 69 -22.80 24.72 7.15
CA LEU A 69 -22.92 26.16 7.42
C LEU A 69 -23.56 26.94 6.26
N GLY A 70 -23.92 26.29 5.15
CA GLY A 70 -24.44 26.95 3.95
C GLY A 70 -23.42 27.85 3.24
N SER A 71 -22.14 27.74 3.60
CA SER A 71 -21.08 28.53 2.96
C SER A 71 -20.86 28.03 1.54
N LYS A 72 -20.74 28.96 0.58
CA LYS A 72 -20.26 28.61 -0.76
C LYS A 72 -18.84 28.09 -0.60
N SER A 73 -18.67 26.77 -0.71
CA SER A 73 -17.33 26.17 -0.70
C SER A 73 -16.49 26.91 -1.73
N THR A 74 -15.32 27.40 -1.37
CA THR A 74 -14.30 27.78 -2.35
C THR A 74 -13.54 26.49 -2.65
N ILE A 75 -13.37 26.13 -3.93
CA ILE A 75 -12.47 25.01 -4.28
C ILE A 75 -11.07 25.55 -4.04
N SER A 76 -10.57 25.43 -2.81
CA SER A 76 -9.14 25.28 -2.63
C SER A 76 -8.76 23.94 -3.25
N GLN A 77 -7.56 23.87 -3.84
CA GLN A 77 -7.05 22.71 -4.58
C GLN A 77 -7.40 21.39 -3.87
N ILE A 78 -8.18 20.53 -4.56
CA ILE A 78 -8.59 19.23 -4.01
C ILE A 78 -7.34 18.35 -3.95
N PRO A 79 -7.00 17.77 -2.78
CA PRO A 79 -5.85 16.87 -2.68
C PRO A 79 -5.96 15.71 -3.68
N GLU A 80 -4.88 15.43 -4.41
CA GLU A 80 -4.83 14.35 -5.38
C GLU A 80 -4.72 12.98 -4.69
N TYR A 81 -5.74 12.13 -4.83
CA TYR A 81 -5.72 10.76 -4.33
C TYR A 81 -6.68 9.84 -5.12
N HIS A 82 -6.09 8.95 -5.92
CA HIS A 82 -6.80 7.92 -6.69
C HIS A 82 -8.01 8.50 -7.47
N PHE A 83 -9.13 7.75 -7.53
CA PHE A 83 -10.37 8.18 -8.17
C PHE A 83 -11.18 9.18 -7.34
N TYR A 84 -10.87 9.35 -6.05
CA TYR A 84 -11.63 10.23 -5.16
C TYR A 84 -11.55 11.68 -5.59
N THR A 85 -10.40 12.14 -6.08
CA THR A 85 -10.23 13.54 -6.54
C THR A 85 -11.19 13.86 -7.67
N LEU A 86 -11.20 13.04 -8.73
CA LEU A 86 -12.09 13.20 -9.88
C LEU A 86 -13.57 13.08 -9.46
N LEU A 87 -13.88 12.13 -8.58
CA LEU A 87 -15.23 11.97 -8.06
C LEU A 87 -15.69 13.20 -7.27
N LEU A 88 -14.87 13.71 -6.36
CA LEU A 88 -15.19 14.90 -5.56
C LEU A 88 -15.31 16.16 -6.42
N GLU A 89 -14.45 16.34 -7.41
CA GLU A 89 -14.58 17.43 -8.39
C GLU A 89 -15.95 17.40 -9.08
N LYS A 90 -16.35 16.23 -9.57
CA LYS A 90 -17.66 16.03 -10.22
C LYS A 90 -18.81 16.26 -9.24
N LEU A 91 -18.73 15.76 -8.01
CA LEU A 91 -19.76 15.95 -6.97
C LEU A 91 -19.90 17.42 -6.56
N ILE A 92 -18.80 18.12 -6.32
CA ILE A 92 -18.80 19.55 -5.96
C ILE A 92 -19.34 20.39 -7.13
N SER A 93 -18.90 20.10 -8.35
CA SER A 93 -19.40 20.76 -9.57
C SER A 93 -20.91 20.52 -9.75
N GLY A 94 -21.37 19.29 -9.56
CA GLY A 94 -22.78 18.91 -9.61
C GLY A 94 -23.62 19.60 -8.53
N HIS A 95 -23.10 19.66 -7.30
CA HIS A 95 -23.74 20.39 -6.20
C HIS A 95 -23.94 21.87 -6.53
N ARG A 96 -22.92 22.54 -7.08
CA ARG A 96 -22.99 23.96 -7.44
C ARG A 96 -23.92 24.25 -8.61
N LYS A 97 -23.89 23.41 -9.64
CA LYS A 97 -24.67 23.62 -10.87
C LYS A 97 -26.14 23.21 -10.72
N PHE A 98 -26.41 22.17 -9.95
CA PHE A 98 -27.71 21.51 -9.94
C PHE A 98 -28.31 21.32 -8.54
N GLY A 99 -27.64 21.75 -7.47
CA GLY A 99 -28.14 21.61 -6.10
C GLY A 99 -28.10 20.17 -5.55
N MET A 100 -27.24 19.30 -6.11
CA MET A 100 -27.09 17.90 -5.72
C MET A 100 -26.86 17.73 -4.21
N ASN A 101 -27.62 16.86 -3.53
CA ASN A 101 -27.38 16.56 -2.12
C ASN A 101 -26.18 15.59 -1.95
N ILE A 102 -24.98 16.15 -1.83
CA ILE A 102 -23.75 15.36 -1.70
C ILE A 102 -23.43 14.92 -0.27
N LYS A 103 -24.18 15.37 0.75
CA LYS A 103 -23.84 15.14 2.16
C LYS A 103 -23.76 13.64 2.51
N SER A 104 -24.74 12.87 2.06
CA SER A 104 -24.74 11.41 2.31
C SER A 104 -23.60 10.70 1.59
N THR A 105 -23.33 11.07 0.33
CA THR A 105 -22.22 10.55 -0.47
C THR A 105 -20.87 10.87 0.15
N LEU A 106 -20.67 12.09 0.69
CA LEU A 106 -19.43 12.49 1.36
C LEU A 106 -19.15 11.68 2.63
N GLN A 107 -20.19 11.43 3.44
CA GLN A 107 -20.07 10.60 4.64
C GLN A 107 -19.64 9.17 4.30
N GLU A 108 -20.26 8.60 3.28
CA GLU A 108 -19.93 7.25 2.79
C GLU A 108 -18.49 7.20 2.24
N LEU A 109 -18.11 8.17 1.39
CA LEU A 109 -16.75 8.31 0.86
C LEU A 109 -15.71 8.46 1.97
N LYS A 110 -16.01 9.22 3.02
CA LYS A 110 -15.14 9.40 4.18
C LYS A 110 -14.91 8.09 4.92
N LEU A 111 -15.96 7.31 5.17
CA LEU A 111 -15.85 6.00 5.83
C LEU A 111 -15.02 5.04 4.97
N ASN A 112 -15.25 5.01 3.67
CA ASN A 112 -14.52 4.14 2.76
C ASN A 112 -13.06 4.58 2.56
N LEU A 113 -12.79 5.89 2.56
CA LEU A 113 -11.44 6.44 2.55
C LEU A 113 -10.66 6.07 3.81
N ILE A 114 -11.29 6.08 4.99
CA ILE A 114 -10.65 5.63 6.23
C ILE A 114 -10.22 4.16 6.14
N LYS A 115 -11.10 3.29 5.62
CA LYS A 115 -10.76 1.88 5.39
C LYS A 115 -9.58 1.75 4.41
N GLU A 116 -9.56 2.57 3.36
CA GLU A 116 -8.47 2.58 2.38
C GLU A 116 -7.15 3.09 2.95
N ILE A 117 -7.17 4.09 3.84
CA ILE A 117 -5.98 4.55 4.58
C ILE A 117 -5.43 3.44 5.48
N GLN A 118 -6.30 2.74 6.21
CA GLN A 118 -5.89 1.61 7.05
C GLN A 118 -5.28 0.48 6.22
N PHE A 119 -5.87 0.21 5.04
CA PHE A 119 -5.35 -0.71 4.05
C PHE A 119 -3.94 -0.33 3.59
N GLU A 120 -3.73 0.92 3.15
CA GLU A 120 -2.44 1.38 2.63
C GLU A 120 -1.37 1.32 3.72
N ARG A 121 -1.71 1.67 4.96
CA ARG A 121 -0.83 1.53 6.12
C ARG A 121 -0.43 0.08 6.35
N LYS A 122 -1.37 -0.86 6.36
CA LYS A 122 -1.07 -2.29 6.55
C LYS A 122 -0.21 -2.83 5.40
N CYS A 123 -0.50 -2.46 4.15
CA CYS A 123 0.33 -2.81 2.99
C CYS A 123 1.76 -2.27 3.12
N HIS A 124 1.90 -1.01 3.53
CA HIS A 124 3.18 -0.37 3.74
C HIS A 124 3.99 -1.06 4.85
N VAL A 125 3.35 -1.39 5.97
CA VAL A 125 3.97 -2.14 7.08
C VAL A 125 4.44 -3.51 6.60
N THR A 126 3.59 -4.29 5.93
CA THR A 126 3.98 -5.63 5.43
C THR A 126 5.13 -5.56 4.42
N ALA A 127 5.09 -4.61 3.49
CA ALA A 127 6.15 -4.41 2.52
C ALA A 127 7.46 -3.95 3.17
N THR A 128 7.39 -3.07 4.17
CA THR A 128 8.56 -2.61 4.92
C THR A 128 9.15 -3.73 5.76
N ASN A 129 8.31 -4.54 6.41
CA ASN A 129 8.75 -5.73 7.15
C ASN A 129 9.48 -6.72 6.23
N GLY A 130 8.99 -6.94 5.01
CA GLY A 130 9.68 -7.77 4.01
C GLY A 130 11.07 -7.23 3.66
N LYS A 131 11.19 -5.94 3.37
CA LYS A 131 12.48 -5.29 3.08
C LYS A 131 13.45 -5.37 4.25
N LEU A 132 12.96 -5.15 5.48
CA LEU A 132 13.77 -5.25 6.69
C LEU A 132 14.27 -6.68 6.92
N GLN A 133 13.41 -7.68 6.70
CA GLN A 133 13.80 -9.10 6.78
C GLN A 133 14.92 -9.41 5.78
N PHE A 134 14.80 -8.95 4.55
CA PHE A 134 15.84 -9.13 3.53
C PHE A 134 17.15 -8.44 3.89
N PHE A 135 17.07 -7.22 4.42
CA PHE A 135 18.23 -6.47 4.89
C PHE A 135 18.95 -7.19 6.04
N MET A 136 18.20 -7.68 7.04
CA MET A 136 18.77 -8.46 8.14
C MET A 136 19.41 -9.76 7.63
N MET A 137 18.75 -10.49 6.72
CA MET A 137 19.31 -11.70 6.13
C MET A 137 20.60 -11.42 5.33
N THR A 138 20.65 -10.30 4.60
CA THR A 138 21.87 -9.81 3.95
C THR A 138 22.96 -9.58 4.99
N ILE A 139 22.71 -8.79 6.05
CA ILE A 139 23.71 -8.54 7.11
C ILE A 139 24.21 -9.84 7.73
N THR A 140 23.31 -10.76 8.07
CA THR A 140 23.68 -12.05 8.68
C THR A 140 24.54 -12.88 7.72
N THR A 141 24.18 -12.94 6.44
CA THR A 141 24.95 -13.67 5.43
C THR A 141 26.35 -13.10 5.28
N TRP A 142 26.47 -11.77 5.09
CA TRP A 142 27.77 -11.12 4.93
C TRP A 142 28.60 -11.15 6.21
N GLY A 143 27.98 -11.00 7.38
CA GLY A 143 28.64 -11.17 8.67
C GLY A 143 29.21 -12.57 8.81
N PHE A 144 28.42 -13.60 8.46
CA PHE A 144 28.89 -14.98 8.49
C PHE A 144 30.08 -15.20 7.54
N ILE A 145 30.00 -14.70 6.31
CA ILE A 145 31.10 -14.78 5.33
C ILE A 145 32.36 -14.10 5.88
N PHE A 146 32.23 -12.89 6.42
CA PHE A 146 33.35 -12.14 7.00
C PHE A 146 34.00 -12.90 8.16
N PHE A 147 33.22 -13.35 9.14
CA PHE A 147 33.75 -14.05 10.31
C PHE A 147 34.41 -15.38 9.97
N SER A 148 33.83 -16.17 9.06
CA SER A 148 34.43 -17.45 8.66
C SER A 148 35.69 -17.26 7.83
N SER A 149 35.77 -16.22 7.00
CA SER A 149 37.01 -15.86 6.29
C SER A 149 38.14 -15.50 7.26
N LEU A 150 37.83 -14.78 8.34
CA LEU A 150 38.79 -14.46 9.41
C LEU A 150 39.25 -15.69 10.21
N MET A 151 38.34 -16.61 10.52
CA MET A 151 38.62 -17.75 11.40
C MET A 151 39.39 -18.87 10.71
N VAL A 152 39.07 -19.16 9.45
CA VAL A 152 39.60 -20.32 8.72
C VAL A 152 40.63 -19.89 7.66
N ASN A 153 40.82 -18.58 7.46
CA ASN A 153 41.71 -18.02 6.43
C ASN A 153 41.36 -18.53 5.02
N ILE A 154 40.07 -18.76 4.76
CA ILE A 154 39.55 -19.20 3.47
C ILE A 154 39.66 -18.03 2.49
N LYS A 155 40.42 -18.23 1.42
CA LYS A 155 40.47 -17.29 0.29
C LYS A 155 39.33 -17.63 -0.68
N MET A 156 38.21 -16.93 -0.54
CA MET A 156 37.16 -17.00 -1.55
C MET A 156 37.55 -16.23 -2.81
N ASN A 157 37.09 -16.72 -3.96
CA ASN A 157 37.23 -16.00 -5.21
C ASN A 157 36.27 -14.80 -5.25
N ALA A 158 36.71 -13.70 -5.88
CA ALA A 158 35.88 -12.49 -6.04
C ALA A 158 34.54 -12.77 -6.75
N SER A 159 34.51 -13.79 -7.62
CA SER A 159 33.32 -14.26 -8.32
C SER A 159 32.22 -14.75 -7.37
N ASP A 160 32.58 -15.41 -6.28
CA ASP A 160 31.60 -15.99 -5.36
C ASP A 160 30.85 -14.90 -4.59
N TYR A 161 31.58 -13.88 -4.13
CA TYR A 161 30.99 -12.69 -3.52
C TYR A 161 30.02 -11.97 -4.46
N LEU A 162 30.40 -11.85 -5.75
CA LEU A 162 29.56 -11.21 -6.75
C LEU A 162 28.27 -12.01 -6.98
N ILE A 163 28.35 -13.34 -7.07
CA ILE A 163 27.18 -14.21 -7.22
C ILE A 163 26.22 -14.04 -6.04
N ILE A 164 26.72 -14.12 -4.80
CA ILE A 164 25.91 -13.93 -3.58
C ILE A 164 25.22 -12.56 -3.58
N LEU A 165 25.96 -11.51 -3.94
CA LEU A 165 25.41 -10.15 -4.04
C LEU A 165 24.31 -10.06 -5.09
N LEU A 166 24.52 -10.65 -6.27
CA LEU A 166 23.54 -10.67 -7.35
C LEU A 166 22.25 -11.37 -6.93
N PHE A 167 22.33 -12.53 -6.27
CA PHE A 167 21.16 -13.24 -5.76
C PHE A 167 20.33 -12.37 -4.80
N GLN A 168 20.98 -11.74 -3.82
CA GLN A 168 20.30 -10.86 -2.87
C GLN A 168 19.68 -9.64 -3.55
N PHE A 169 20.41 -8.99 -4.46
CA PHE A 169 19.94 -7.81 -5.18
C PHE A 169 18.76 -8.11 -6.10
N ILE A 170 18.83 -9.22 -6.85
CA ILE A 170 17.71 -9.72 -7.68
C ILE A 170 16.48 -9.99 -6.80
N GLY A 171 16.67 -10.55 -5.60
CA GLY A 171 15.58 -10.78 -4.66
C GLY A 171 14.85 -9.51 -4.24
N VAL A 172 15.59 -8.45 -3.91
CA VAL A 172 14.98 -7.14 -3.58
C VAL A 172 14.21 -6.58 -4.78
N ILE A 173 14.77 -6.65 -5.99
CA ILE A 173 14.11 -6.17 -7.21
C ILE A 173 12.81 -6.93 -7.47
N ILE A 174 12.85 -8.27 -7.41
CA ILE A 174 11.68 -9.13 -7.64
C ILE A 174 10.58 -8.82 -6.63
N PHE A 175 10.91 -8.64 -5.35
CA PHE A 175 9.92 -8.30 -4.33
C PHE A 175 9.29 -6.91 -4.55
N VAL A 176 10.11 -5.89 -4.84
CA VAL A 176 9.61 -4.52 -5.04
C VAL A 176 8.74 -4.43 -6.30
N LYS A 177 9.19 -4.99 -7.43
CA LYS A 177 8.41 -4.99 -8.67
C LYS A 177 7.19 -5.91 -8.57
N GLY A 178 7.35 -7.11 -8.01
CA GLY A 178 6.28 -8.08 -7.83
C GLY A 178 5.16 -7.55 -6.93
N SER A 179 5.48 -6.91 -5.81
CA SER A 179 4.46 -6.33 -4.93
C SER A 179 3.63 -5.23 -5.61
N ARG A 180 4.26 -4.35 -6.40
CA ARG A 180 3.56 -3.33 -7.20
C ARG A 180 2.67 -3.96 -8.28
N PHE A 181 3.21 -4.92 -9.03
CA PHE A 181 2.48 -5.61 -10.08
C PHE A 181 1.23 -6.32 -9.54
N ILE A 182 1.37 -7.05 -8.42
CA ILE A 182 0.25 -7.72 -7.76
C ILE A 182 -0.80 -6.69 -7.30
N LYS A 183 -0.38 -5.56 -6.73
CA LYS A 183 -1.29 -4.49 -6.30
C LYS A 183 -2.09 -3.92 -7.47
N GLU A 184 -1.42 -3.51 -8.54
CA GLU A 184 -2.05 -2.92 -9.73
C GLU A 184 -3.04 -3.91 -10.37
N LYS A 185 -2.64 -5.18 -10.50
CA LYS A 185 -3.48 -6.23 -11.07
C LYS A 185 -4.76 -6.46 -10.27
N ILE A 186 -4.69 -6.45 -8.93
CA ILE A 186 -5.84 -6.70 -8.07
C ILE A 186 -6.77 -5.48 -8.00
N PHE A 187 -6.23 -4.27 -7.80
CA PHE A 187 -7.04 -3.11 -7.41
C PHE A 187 -7.49 -2.21 -8.56
N SER A 188 -6.83 -2.24 -9.72
CA SER A 188 -7.15 -1.34 -10.85
C SER A 188 -8.61 -1.40 -11.29
N LYS A 189 -9.23 -2.59 -11.25
CA LYS A 189 -10.63 -2.80 -11.65
C LYS A 189 -11.66 -2.13 -10.73
N TYR A 190 -11.39 -2.03 -9.42
CA TYR A 190 -12.35 -1.53 -8.44
C TYR A 190 -12.53 0.00 -8.51
N SER A 191 -11.44 0.74 -8.71
CA SER A 191 -11.46 2.21 -8.70
C SER A 191 -12.42 2.79 -9.74
N LEU A 192 -12.37 2.25 -10.96
CA LEU A 192 -13.21 2.71 -12.06
C LEU A 192 -14.69 2.40 -11.83
N ILE A 193 -14.99 1.21 -11.31
CA ILE A 193 -16.35 0.75 -11.04
C ILE A 193 -17.01 1.61 -9.96
N ILE A 194 -16.30 1.80 -8.84
CA ILE A 194 -16.79 2.56 -7.70
C ILE A 194 -17.02 4.02 -8.09
N GLU A 195 -16.11 4.64 -8.84
CA GLU A 195 -16.30 6.01 -9.35
C GLU A 195 -17.60 6.14 -10.14
N ARG A 196 -17.82 5.23 -11.11
CA ARG A 196 -18.99 5.25 -11.99
C ARG A 196 -20.29 5.02 -11.23
N LEU A 197 -20.31 4.09 -10.27
CA LEU A 197 -21.48 3.82 -9.44
C LEU A 197 -21.88 5.04 -8.60
N TYR A 198 -20.91 5.69 -7.95
CA TYR A 198 -21.21 6.91 -7.19
C TYR A 198 -21.73 8.02 -8.11
N LEU A 199 -21.13 8.22 -9.29
CA LEU A 199 -21.63 9.21 -10.25
C LEU A 199 -23.06 8.90 -10.69
N PHE A 200 -23.35 7.64 -10.99
CA PHE A 200 -24.70 7.22 -11.38
C PHE A 200 -25.72 7.46 -10.27
N ILE A 201 -25.45 7.01 -9.04
CA ILE A 201 -26.31 7.21 -7.87
C ILE A 201 -26.64 8.70 -7.67
N ASN A 202 -25.64 9.57 -7.79
CA ASN A 202 -25.81 11.01 -7.61
C ASN A 202 -26.53 11.68 -8.79
N MET A 203 -26.40 11.16 -10.02
CA MET A 203 -27.14 11.66 -11.18
C MET A 203 -28.62 11.29 -11.14
N VAL A 204 -28.95 10.10 -10.64
CA VAL A 204 -30.34 9.67 -10.39
C VAL A 204 -31.03 10.62 -9.41
N ASP A 205 -30.34 11.04 -8.35
CA ASP A 205 -30.87 12.00 -7.37
C ASP A 205 -31.20 13.38 -7.94
N LEU A 206 -30.54 13.78 -9.04
CA LEU A 206 -30.79 15.06 -9.71
C LEU A 206 -32.03 15.04 -10.61
N GLY A 207 -32.69 13.89 -10.77
CA GLY A 207 -33.84 13.76 -11.67
C GLY A 207 -33.47 13.95 -13.15
N PHE A 208 -32.22 13.69 -13.53
CA PHE A 208 -31.85 13.65 -14.94
C PHE A 208 -32.63 12.55 -15.66
N SER A 209 -32.89 12.76 -16.96
CA SER A 209 -33.49 11.72 -17.79
C SER A 209 -32.62 10.46 -17.78
N ASN A 210 -33.28 9.30 -17.82
CA ASN A 210 -32.62 8.00 -17.66
C ASN A 210 -31.45 7.82 -18.63
N GLY A 211 -31.65 8.22 -19.90
CA GLY A 211 -30.60 8.20 -20.91
C GLY A 211 -29.41 9.10 -20.56
N LYS A 212 -29.64 10.32 -20.07
CA LYS A 212 -28.56 11.26 -19.72
C LYS A 212 -27.75 10.76 -18.53
N ALA A 213 -28.42 10.25 -17.49
CA ALA A 213 -27.72 9.71 -16.30
C ALA A 213 -26.85 8.50 -16.64
N VAL A 214 -27.35 7.58 -17.49
CA VAL A 214 -26.59 6.40 -17.92
C VAL A 214 -25.38 6.79 -18.78
N THR A 215 -25.56 7.70 -19.74
CA THR A 215 -24.48 8.13 -20.65
C THR A 215 -23.40 8.93 -19.91
N GLU A 216 -23.78 9.89 -19.07
CA GLU A 216 -22.81 10.75 -18.36
C GLU A 216 -22.05 10.00 -17.25
N SER A 217 -22.69 9.04 -16.59
CA SER A 217 -22.02 8.19 -15.58
C SER A 217 -21.10 7.15 -16.21
N ARG A 218 -21.29 6.83 -17.50
CA ARG A 218 -20.60 5.75 -18.21
C ARG A 218 -20.69 4.40 -17.49
N ILE A 219 -21.79 4.18 -16.78
CA ILE A 219 -21.94 3.02 -15.91
C ILE A 219 -22.04 1.70 -16.70
N LEU A 220 -22.59 1.77 -17.91
CA LEU A 220 -22.65 0.64 -18.86
C LEU A 220 -21.38 0.49 -19.69
N GLU A 221 -20.37 1.32 -19.48
CA GLU A 221 -19.07 1.16 -20.14
C GLU A 221 -18.11 0.42 -19.19
N GLY A 222 -17.12 -0.27 -19.75
CA GLY A 222 -15.92 -0.75 -19.04
C GLY A 222 -16.06 -1.96 -18.10
N SER A 223 -15.26 -1.95 -17.03
CA SER A 223 -14.83 -3.15 -16.28
C SER A 223 -15.95 -3.91 -15.55
N LEU A 224 -17.07 -3.25 -15.19
CA LEU A 224 -18.17 -3.93 -14.50
C LEU A 224 -18.77 -5.06 -15.38
N LEU A 225 -18.93 -4.81 -16.67
CA LEU A 225 -19.51 -5.78 -17.62
C LEU A 225 -18.49 -6.80 -18.15
N GLN A 226 -17.20 -6.48 -18.05
CA GLN A 226 -16.12 -7.28 -18.65
C GLN A 226 -15.50 -8.27 -17.66
N GLU A 227 -15.45 -7.92 -16.39
CA GLU A 227 -14.81 -8.71 -15.35
C GLU A 227 -15.77 -9.76 -14.81
N LYS A 228 -15.34 -11.03 -14.84
CA LYS A 228 -16.15 -12.18 -14.40
C LYS A 228 -16.64 -12.04 -12.96
N ASP A 229 -15.79 -11.50 -12.09
CA ASP A 229 -16.07 -11.33 -10.66
C ASP A 229 -17.24 -10.37 -10.39
N PHE A 230 -17.55 -9.47 -11.33
CA PHE A 230 -18.62 -8.47 -11.17
C PHE A 230 -19.87 -8.77 -11.99
N LEU A 231 -19.92 -9.91 -12.71
CA LEU A 231 -21.09 -10.28 -13.53
C LEU A 231 -22.42 -10.29 -12.75
N PRO A 232 -22.50 -10.80 -11.49
CA PRO A 232 -23.74 -10.75 -10.73
C PRO A 232 -24.18 -9.30 -10.42
N CYS A 233 -23.24 -8.44 -10.02
CA CYS A 233 -23.49 -7.03 -9.78
C CYS A 233 -23.93 -6.30 -11.07
N ALA A 234 -23.31 -6.64 -12.19
CA ALA A 234 -23.62 -6.06 -13.50
C ALA A 234 -25.02 -6.45 -13.98
N ALA A 235 -25.42 -7.71 -13.80
CA ALA A 235 -26.77 -8.18 -14.11
C ALA A 235 -27.83 -7.46 -13.28
N ARG A 236 -27.63 -7.39 -11.95
CA ARG A 236 -28.53 -6.64 -11.04
C ARG A 236 -28.63 -5.16 -11.40
N LEU A 237 -27.50 -4.54 -11.75
CA LEU A 237 -27.48 -3.15 -12.19
C LEU A 237 -28.26 -2.97 -13.50
N GLY A 238 -28.09 -3.87 -14.47
CA GLY A 238 -28.85 -3.87 -15.72
C GLY A 238 -30.35 -3.92 -15.46
N GLU A 239 -30.79 -4.88 -14.64
CA GLU A 239 -32.19 -4.99 -14.24
C GLU A 239 -32.72 -3.75 -13.53
N ALA A 240 -31.92 -3.13 -12.65
CA ALA A 240 -32.30 -1.89 -11.96
C ALA A 240 -32.47 -0.72 -12.93
N ILE A 241 -31.57 -0.60 -13.91
CA ILE A 241 -31.63 0.42 -14.96
C ILE A 241 -32.85 0.18 -15.87
N ASP A 242 -33.15 -1.06 -16.22
CA ASP A 242 -34.27 -1.39 -17.09
C ASP A 242 -35.62 -1.18 -16.39
N LYS A 243 -35.75 -1.60 -15.12
CA LYS A 243 -36.92 -1.25 -14.29
C LYS A 243 -37.09 0.26 -14.15
N TRP A 244 -35.99 1.01 -14.03
CA TRP A 244 -36.06 2.47 -14.01
C TRP A 244 -36.53 3.08 -15.33
N LYS A 245 -36.10 2.51 -16.47
CA LYS A 245 -36.56 2.95 -17.81
C LYS A 245 -38.02 2.63 -18.08
N GLU A 246 -38.46 1.42 -17.73
CA GLU A 246 -39.79 0.92 -18.07
C GLU A 246 -40.87 1.37 -17.07
N LEU A 247 -40.55 1.33 -15.79
CA LEU A 247 -41.52 1.53 -14.70
C LEU A 247 -41.32 2.86 -13.95
N GLY A 248 -40.22 3.59 -14.22
CA GLY A 248 -39.88 4.79 -13.48
C GLY A 248 -39.45 4.53 -12.02
N SER A 249 -39.19 3.27 -11.65
CA SER A 249 -38.76 2.92 -10.29
C SER A 249 -37.39 3.49 -9.98
N ASN A 250 -37.19 4.08 -8.80
CA ASN A 250 -35.90 4.66 -8.42
C ASN A 250 -34.82 3.57 -8.21
N PRO A 251 -33.74 3.51 -9.00
CA PRO A 251 -32.73 2.46 -8.92
C PRO A 251 -31.72 2.67 -7.78
N LYS A 252 -31.83 3.77 -7.02
CA LYS A 252 -30.82 4.21 -6.05
C LYS A 252 -30.51 3.20 -4.95
N SER A 253 -31.53 2.57 -4.37
CA SER A 253 -31.33 1.59 -3.28
C SER A 253 -30.53 0.41 -3.78
N GLU A 254 -30.95 -0.19 -4.90
CA GLU A 254 -30.26 -1.32 -5.52
C GLU A 254 -28.82 -0.96 -5.91
N CYS A 255 -28.59 0.25 -6.45
CA CYS A 255 -27.24 0.70 -6.79
C CYS A 255 -26.34 0.89 -5.56
N ARG A 256 -26.90 1.31 -4.41
CA ARG A 256 -26.15 1.40 -3.15
C ARG A 256 -25.79 0.02 -2.64
N ASP A 257 -26.72 -0.94 -2.68
CA ASP A 257 -26.45 -2.32 -2.29
C ASP A 257 -25.34 -2.93 -3.14
N ILE A 258 -25.36 -2.69 -4.46
CA ILE A 258 -24.29 -3.11 -5.39
C ILE A 258 -22.95 -2.41 -5.04
N CYS A 259 -22.97 -1.12 -4.72
CA CYS A 259 -21.78 -0.38 -4.31
C CYS A 259 -21.16 -0.97 -3.04
N GLU A 260 -21.98 -1.26 -2.03
CA GLU A 260 -21.55 -1.90 -0.78
C GLU A 260 -20.97 -3.30 -1.02
N GLU A 261 -21.59 -4.09 -1.90
CA GLU A 261 -21.08 -5.40 -2.30
C GLU A 261 -19.69 -5.27 -2.96
N ILE A 262 -19.49 -4.31 -3.85
CA ILE A 262 -18.19 -4.07 -4.50
C ILE A 262 -17.12 -3.62 -3.49
N TRP A 263 -17.49 -2.79 -2.51
CA TRP A 263 -16.61 -2.45 -1.39
C TRP A 263 -16.25 -3.66 -0.54
N HIS A 264 -17.20 -4.56 -0.31
CA HIS A 264 -16.96 -5.81 0.38
C HIS A 264 -15.99 -6.71 -0.41
N GLN A 265 -16.22 -6.88 -1.71
CA GLN A 265 -15.31 -7.62 -2.60
C GLN A 265 -13.90 -7.01 -2.63
N LYS A 266 -13.77 -5.67 -2.66
CA LYS A 266 -12.48 -4.98 -2.54
C LYS A 266 -11.78 -5.30 -1.22
N THR A 267 -12.53 -5.39 -0.13
CA THR A 267 -12.01 -5.76 1.20
C THR A 267 -11.53 -7.21 1.22
N MET A 268 -12.22 -8.14 0.57
CA MET A 268 -11.75 -9.52 0.41
C MET A 268 -10.49 -9.61 -0.47
N ALA A 269 -10.46 -8.83 -1.55
CA ALA A 269 -9.29 -8.73 -2.43
C ALA A 269 -8.06 -8.18 -1.70
N PHE A 270 -8.24 -7.34 -0.68
CA PHE A 270 -7.15 -6.91 0.20
C PHE A 270 -6.54 -8.05 1.01
N GLU A 271 -7.36 -8.87 1.67
CA GLU A 271 -6.83 -10.00 2.41
C GLU A 271 -6.07 -10.95 1.49
N HIS A 272 -6.59 -11.15 0.28
CA HIS A 272 -5.92 -11.94 -0.74
C HIS A 272 -4.58 -11.33 -1.17
N TYR A 273 -4.53 -10.01 -1.40
CA TYR A 273 -3.30 -9.28 -1.70
C TYR A 273 -2.24 -9.46 -0.61
N LEU A 274 -2.63 -9.37 0.68
CA LEU A 274 -1.69 -9.56 1.79
C LEU A 274 -1.11 -10.98 1.82
N LYS A 275 -1.95 -11.99 1.62
CA LYS A 275 -1.50 -13.39 1.52
C LYS A 275 -0.53 -13.59 0.36
N GLN A 276 -0.82 -13.01 -0.81
CA GLN A 276 0.08 -13.06 -1.97
C GLN A 276 1.40 -12.33 -1.72
N LEU A 277 1.39 -11.21 -0.99
CA LEU A 277 2.60 -10.49 -0.62
C LEU A 277 3.48 -11.29 0.34
N GLU A 278 2.88 -12.01 1.29
CA GLU A 278 3.60 -12.93 2.18
C GLU A 278 4.17 -14.13 1.42
N ALA A 279 3.39 -14.71 0.50
CA ALA A 279 3.86 -15.78 -0.37
C ALA A 279 5.04 -15.32 -1.25
N LEU A 280 4.95 -14.12 -1.85
CA LEU A 280 6.05 -13.52 -2.63
C LEU A 280 7.30 -13.32 -1.77
N LYS A 281 7.13 -12.81 -0.54
CA LYS A 281 8.23 -12.65 0.41
C LYS A 281 8.91 -13.98 0.72
N PHE A 282 8.13 -15.01 1.01
CA PHE A 282 8.63 -16.35 1.26
C PHE A 282 9.36 -16.93 0.04
N ALA A 283 8.78 -16.80 -1.15
CA ALA A 283 9.39 -17.26 -2.40
C ALA A 283 10.74 -16.59 -2.67
N VAL A 284 10.88 -15.30 -2.40
CA VAL A 284 12.16 -14.58 -2.53
C VAL A 284 13.17 -15.07 -1.49
N LEU A 285 12.76 -15.30 -0.24
CA LEU A 285 13.66 -15.84 0.79
C LEU A 285 14.15 -17.24 0.41
N ALA A 286 13.22 -18.14 0.09
CA ALA A 286 13.52 -19.53 -0.21
C ALA A 286 14.25 -19.71 -1.56
N GLY A 287 13.93 -18.88 -2.56
CA GLY A 287 14.45 -19.02 -3.91
C GLY A 287 15.72 -18.22 -4.21
N LEU A 288 16.07 -17.22 -3.39
CA LEU A 288 17.22 -16.34 -3.67
C LEU A 288 18.14 -16.18 -2.47
N TYR A 289 17.61 -15.87 -1.29
CA TYR A 289 18.44 -15.68 -0.10
C TYR A 289 19.01 -16.99 0.45
N LEU A 290 18.18 -18.03 0.54
CA LEU A 290 18.62 -19.34 1.03
C LEU A 290 19.65 -20.00 0.07
N PRO A 291 19.46 -20.00 -1.26
CA PRO A 291 20.47 -20.47 -2.20
C PRO A 291 21.77 -19.67 -2.14
N ALA A 292 21.72 -18.34 -1.94
CA ALA A 292 22.94 -17.55 -1.77
C ALA A 292 23.76 -18.00 -0.55
N TYR A 293 23.07 -18.32 0.55
CA TYR A 293 23.72 -18.87 1.74
C TYR A 293 24.27 -20.30 1.51
N PHE A 294 23.51 -21.17 0.85
CA PHE A 294 24.00 -22.52 0.53
C PHE A 294 25.15 -22.52 -0.47
N TYR A 295 25.13 -21.61 -1.45
CA TYR A 295 26.24 -21.40 -2.36
C TYR A 295 27.52 -21.06 -1.59
N TYR A 296 27.43 -20.17 -0.60
CA TYR A 296 28.56 -19.87 0.26
C TYR A 296 29.09 -21.10 1.01
N LEU A 297 28.19 -21.88 1.64
CA LEU A 297 28.59 -23.11 2.34
C LEU A 297 29.25 -24.11 1.40
N TYR A 298 28.69 -24.28 0.19
CA TYR A 298 29.28 -25.14 -0.83
C TYR A 298 30.71 -24.71 -1.20
N SER A 299 30.95 -23.41 -1.41
CA SER A 299 32.30 -22.88 -1.68
C SER A 299 33.28 -23.17 -0.54
N ILE A 300 32.83 -23.07 0.73
CA ILE A 300 33.66 -23.44 1.89
C ILE A 300 33.97 -24.94 1.87
N PHE A 301 32.97 -25.80 1.66
CA PHE A 301 33.18 -27.25 1.62
C PHE A 301 34.12 -27.67 0.49
N GLN A 302 33.99 -27.08 -0.69
CA GLN A 302 34.88 -27.33 -1.81
C GLN A 302 36.33 -26.97 -1.45
N PHE A 303 36.54 -25.80 -0.84
CA PHE A 303 37.87 -25.38 -0.38
C PHE A 303 38.51 -26.37 0.60
N PHE A 304 37.72 -26.94 1.51
CA PHE A 304 38.23 -27.97 2.45
C PHE A 304 38.53 -29.31 1.79
N MET A 305 37.83 -29.68 0.71
CA MET A 305 38.06 -30.94 0.01
C MET A 305 39.28 -30.88 -0.93
N GLU A 306 39.69 -29.67 -1.34
CA GLU A 306 40.86 -29.45 -2.19
C GLU A 306 42.18 -29.36 -1.40
N GLN A 307 42.13 -29.25 -0.07
CA GLN A 307 43.28 -29.28 0.85
C GLN A 307 43.61 -30.69 1.33
#